data_AF-A0AAU7ASY4-F1
#
_entry.id   AF-A0AAU7ASY4-F1
#
_cell.length_a   1.000
_cell.length_b   1.000
_cell.length_c   1.000
_cell.angle_alpha   90.00
_cell.angle_beta   90.00
_cell.angle_gamma   90.00
#
_symmetry.space_group_name_H-M   'P 1'
#
loop_
_entity.id
_entity.type
_entity.pdbx_description
1 polymer ?
#
loop_
_entity_poly.entity_id
_entity_poly.type
_entity_poly.pdbx_seq_one_letter_code
_entity_poly.pdbx_strand_id
1 'polypeptide(L)'
;MDKPGQTVSATEFAALTGVSRERLRTWERRHGYPVPVRSHGGPRRYEVAEVTRVVGIRRAVEAGIPVTVAIEAESSEPADIGSGVAAGLAEHAPLSIVSLSGPEPLIVRSVNAVVAARPDAPQPGDDLLELAPWFADDPGYATLRRLFTDDLMAAPCTHPDWTGGLRPGAQSLAYCLPHELGHQPLVALIGIDTSRERRTRKLLQDAEAELTRVRAELERDRGFAAAAGAVAEIFRTQAGASTLADATTVLVRRLGAVDAGLAPMMGGALVLGRSSRGLLGPDLVTVARFDDLSDALREGDPTWMPQSVAAAFGAPAGLELLAVPLHAAGQGLGAVLMLFDEREVLTEAGLRLLRVSAGTIALALVRERVAGELQDPGR
;
A
#
# COMPACT_ATOMS: atom_id res chain seq x y z
N MET A 1 28.09 17.60 22.62
CA MET A 1 29.25 17.74 23.55
C MET A 1 30.44 18.11 22.71
N ASP A 2 31.01 19.31 22.85
CA ASP A 2 32.34 19.60 22.30
C ASP A 2 33.29 18.51 22.81
N LYS A 3 34.09 17.91 21.94
CA LYS A 3 35.24 17.08 22.33
C LYS A 3 36.47 18.00 22.39
N PRO A 4 36.68 18.82 23.44
CA PRO A 4 37.87 19.65 23.53
C PRO A 4 39.10 18.73 23.65
N GLY A 5 40.05 18.87 22.73
CA GLY A 5 41.35 18.21 22.80
C GLY A 5 41.61 17.12 21.75
N GLN A 6 40.66 16.82 20.86
CA GLN A 6 40.97 15.95 19.71
C GLN A 6 41.71 16.77 18.66
N THR A 7 43.02 16.54 18.56
CA THR A 7 43.87 17.19 17.56
C THR A 7 44.19 16.28 16.38
N VAL A 8 44.14 16.82 15.17
CA VAL A 8 44.48 16.15 13.91
C VAL A 8 45.79 16.67 13.33
N SER A 9 46.41 15.88 12.45
CA SER A 9 47.64 16.30 11.78
C SER A 9 47.39 17.47 10.80
N ALA A 10 48.42 18.25 10.48
CA ALA A 10 48.29 19.31 9.45
C ALA A 10 47.84 18.78 8.07
N THR A 11 48.14 17.52 7.73
CA THR A 11 47.70 16.90 6.48
C THR A 11 46.21 16.58 6.51
N GLU A 12 45.74 16.00 7.61
CA GLU A 12 44.33 15.67 7.83
C GLU A 12 43.47 16.93 7.96
N PHE A 13 43.95 17.95 8.68
CA PHE A 13 43.28 19.24 8.79
C PHE A 13 43.13 19.94 7.43
N ALA A 14 44.14 19.86 6.56
CA ALA A 14 44.04 20.38 5.19
C ALA A 14 42.99 19.62 4.37
N ALA A 15 42.91 18.29 4.52
CA ALA A 15 41.90 17.47 3.86
C ALA A 15 40.48 17.74 4.39
N LEU A 16 40.32 18.00 5.69
CA LEU A 16 39.03 18.33 6.32
C LEU A 16 38.55 19.75 6.01
N THR A 17 39.46 20.70 5.80
CA THR A 17 39.08 22.10 5.57
C THR A 17 39.00 22.49 4.09
N GLY A 18 39.59 21.68 3.20
CA GLY A 18 39.80 22.05 1.80
C GLY A 18 40.87 23.15 1.61
N VAL A 19 41.56 23.57 2.68
CA VAL A 19 42.61 24.60 2.62
C VAL A 19 43.97 23.93 2.56
N SER A 20 44.78 24.27 1.55
CA SER A 20 46.12 23.69 1.41
C SER A 20 47.02 23.99 2.63
N ARG A 21 47.92 23.06 2.96
CA ARG A 21 48.89 23.22 4.08
C ARG A 21 49.72 24.51 3.97
N GLU A 22 50.04 24.93 2.75
CA GLU A 22 50.78 26.16 2.49
C GLU A 22 49.94 27.41 2.79
N ARG A 23 48.67 27.41 2.39
CA ARG A 23 47.73 28.50 2.66
C ARG A 23 47.46 28.60 4.17
N LEU A 24 47.26 27.48 4.86
CA LEU A 24 47.14 27.44 6.33
C LEU A 24 48.36 28.03 7.04
N ARG A 25 49.58 27.67 6.61
CA ARG A 25 50.83 28.23 7.17
C ARG A 25 50.99 29.72 6.89
N THR A 26 50.47 30.18 5.75
CA THR A 26 50.50 31.59 5.37
C THR A 26 49.53 32.39 6.23
N TRP A 27 48.32 31.87 6.47
CA TRP A 27 47.36 32.47 7.39
C TRP A 27 47.90 32.51 8.82
N GLU A 28 48.49 31.41 9.32
CA GLU A 28 49.15 31.36 10.65
C GLU A 28 50.19 32.47 10.79
N ARG A 29 51.07 32.61 9.80
CA ARG A 29 52.17 33.59 9.85
C ARG A 29 51.70 35.05 9.74
N ARG A 30 50.71 35.33 8.89
CA ARG A 30 50.29 36.70 8.58
C ARG A 30 49.18 37.20 9.49
N HIS A 31 48.29 36.31 9.92
CA HIS A 31 47.06 36.65 10.64
C HIS A 31 46.96 35.95 12.00
N GLY A 32 47.93 35.10 12.36
CA GLY A 32 47.94 34.40 13.64
C GLY A 32 46.91 33.26 13.73
N TYR A 33 46.30 32.84 12.62
CA TYR A 33 45.19 31.90 12.60
C TYR A 33 45.30 30.91 11.42
N PRO A 34 44.95 29.61 11.56
CA PRO A 34 44.58 28.90 12.79
C PRO A 34 45.78 28.66 13.73
N VAL A 35 45.50 28.46 15.02
CA VAL A 35 46.55 28.32 16.07
C VAL A 35 46.88 26.84 16.29
N PRO A 36 48.05 26.36 15.85
CA PRO A 36 48.38 24.95 16.03
C PRO A 36 48.75 24.63 17.49
N VAL A 37 48.22 23.53 18.00
CA VAL A 37 48.67 22.92 19.25
C VAL A 37 50.00 22.20 18.98
N ARG A 38 51.05 22.59 19.72
CA ARG A 38 52.38 21.98 19.63
C ARG A 38 52.75 21.39 20.98
N SER A 39 52.90 20.06 21.04
CA SER A 39 53.55 19.42 22.19
C SER A 39 55.05 19.38 21.96
N HIS A 40 55.84 20.00 22.85
CA HIS A 40 57.30 19.84 22.96
C HIS A 40 58.09 20.07 21.64
N GLY A 41 57.67 21.03 20.82
CA GLY A 41 58.33 21.32 19.53
C GLY A 41 58.01 20.33 18.41
N GLY A 42 57.03 19.45 18.60
CA GLY A 42 56.55 18.49 17.61
C GLY A 42 55.80 19.12 16.42
N PRO A 43 55.31 18.28 15.49
CA PRO A 43 54.60 18.74 14.30
C PRO A 43 53.32 19.52 14.66
N ARG A 44 52.91 20.43 13.77
CA ARG A 44 51.65 21.20 13.92
C ARG A 44 50.46 20.25 13.98
N ARG A 45 49.65 20.36 15.03
CA ARG A 45 48.35 19.72 15.14
C ARG A 45 47.28 20.78 15.34
N TYR A 46 46.08 20.53 14.86
CA TYR A 46 44.95 21.47 14.94
C TYR A 46 43.78 20.78 15.61
N GLU A 47 42.99 21.53 16.38
CA GLU A 47 41.78 21.00 17.02
C GLU A 47 40.74 20.69 15.94
N VAL A 48 40.06 19.54 16.05
CA VAL A 48 38.98 19.17 15.12
C VAL A 48 37.85 20.20 15.16
N ALA A 49 37.57 20.79 16.34
CA ALA A 49 36.57 21.84 16.49
C ALA A 49 36.84 23.09 15.63
N GLU A 50 38.10 23.34 15.21
CA GLU A 50 38.42 24.47 14.32
C GLU A 50 38.10 24.21 12.85
N VAL A 51 37.83 22.96 12.45
CA VAL A 51 37.61 22.58 11.05
C VAL A 51 36.46 23.38 10.43
N THR A 52 35.28 23.38 11.07
CA THR A 52 34.09 24.08 10.56
C THR A 52 34.33 25.58 10.38
N ARG A 53 35.06 26.19 11.33
CA ARG A 53 35.41 27.63 11.29
C ARG A 53 36.34 27.96 10.13
N VAL A 54 37.36 27.12 9.89
CA VAL A 54 38.29 27.32 8.76
C VAL A 54 37.59 27.10 7.42
N VAL A 55 36.62 26.19 7.33
CA VAL A 55 35.78 26.02 6.13
C VAL A 55 34.93 27.26 5.88
N GLY A 56 34.32 27.86 6.91
CA GLY A 56 33.60 29.13 6.81
C GLY A 56 34.51 30.24 6.26
N ILE A 57 35.67 30.45 6.89
CA ILE A 57 36.66 31.44 6.44
C ILE A 57 37.09 31.19 4.99
N ARG A 58 37.31 29.93 4.59
CA ARG A 58 37.64 29.58 3.19
C ARG A 58 36.53 30.04 2.25
N ARG A 59 35.27 29.73 2.54
CA ARG A 59 34.11 30.11 1.70
C ARG A 59 33.93 31.63 1.63
N ALA A 60 34.08 32.33 2.75
CA ALA A 60 34.05 33.80 2.78
C ALA A 60 35.13 34.41 1.87
N VAL A 61 36.36 33.87 1.93
CA VAL A 61 37.48 34.32 1.10
C VAL A 61 37.26 34.04 -0.37
N GLU A 62 36.70 32.87 -0.71
CA GLU A 62 36.30 32.53 -2.08
C GLU A 62 35.18 33.44 -2.62
N ALA A 63 34.29 33.92 -1.73
CA ALA A 63 33.30 34.95 -2.04
C ALA A 63 33.89 36.38 -2.14
N GLY A 64 35.22 36.54 -2.03
CA GLY A 64 35.91 37.82 -2.19
C GLY A 64 36.10 38.62 -0.89
N ILE A 65 35.73 38.07 0.26
CA ILE A 65 35.89 38.74 1.56
C ILE A 65 37.37 38.67 1.99
N PRO A 66 37.98 39.78 2.44
CA PRO A 66 39.36 39.75 2.94
C PRO A 66 39.54 38.77 4.10
N VAL A 67 40.63 38.00 4.11
CA VAL A 67 40.92 36.95 5.12
C VAL A 67 40.83 37.48 6.56
N THR A 68 41.30 38.70 6.82
CA THR A 68 41.23 39.32 8.16
C THR A 68 39.80 39.55 8.60
N VAL A 69 38.96 40.08 7.71
CA VAL A 69 37.53 40.31 7.97
C VAL A 69 36.81 38.98 8.18
N ALA A 70 37.12 37.96 7.39
CA ALA A 70 36.57 36.63 7.57
C ALA A 70 36.96 36.01 8.92
N ILE A 71 38.23 36.12 9.34
CA ILE A 71 38.69 35.62 10.64
C ILE A 71 38.02 36.34 11.81
N GLU A 72 37.83 37.66 11.70
CA GLU A 72 37.20 38.49 12.74
C GLU A 72 35.69 38.25 12.84
N ALA A 73 35.02 38.05 11.70
CA ALA A 73 33.57 37.87 11.65
C ALA A 73 33.13 36.45 11.99
N GLU A 74 33.98 35.44 11.77
CA GLU A 74 33.63 34.05 12.04
C GLU A 74 33.59 33.76 13.55
N SER A 75 32.45 34.03 14.16
CA SER A 75 32.04 33.58 15.50
C SER A 75 31.49 32.16 15.44
N SER A 76 31.69 31.35 16.50
CA SER A 76 31.18 29.98 16.58
C SER A 76 29.65 29.89 16.76
N GLU A 77 28.90 30.94 16.45
CA GLU A 77 27.44 30.95 16.64
C GLU A 77 26.77 29.98 15.66
N PRO A 78 25.74 29.23 16.11
CA PRO A 78 25.03 28.29 15.26
C PRO A 78 24.31 29.06 14.15
N ALA A 79 24.63 28.72 12.90
CA ALA A 79 23.85 29.18 11.76
C ALA A 79 22.54 28.41 11.68
N ASP A 80 21.42 29.13 11.58
CA ASP A 80 20.12 28.58 11.19
C ASP A 80 19.92 28.78 9.67
N ILE A 81 18.99 28.04 9.06
CA ILE A 81 18.54 28.31 7.70
C ILE A 81 17.94 29.72 7.72
N GLY A 82 18.62 30.68 7.08
CA GLY A 82 18.48 32.13 7.26
C GLY A 82 17.06 32.65 7.52
N SER A 83 16.94 33.64 8.40
CA SER A 83 15.65 34.23 8.79
C SER A 83 14.93 34.88 7.57
N GLY A 84 13.84 34.27 7.10
CA GLY A 84 13.07 34.81 5.97
C GLY A 84 12.00 33.87 5.41
N VAL A 85 11.33 34.30 4.33
CA VAL A 85 10.26 33.54 3.63
C VAL A 85 10.73 32.16 3.17
N ALA A 86 12.01 32.02 2.80
CA ALA A 86 12.62 30.77 2.41
C ALA A 86 12.69 29.74 3.57
N ALA A 87 12.97 30.19 4.80
CA ALA A 87 12.94 29.33 5.98
C ALA A 87 11.52 28.84 6.28
N GLY A 88 10.52 29.72 6.19
CA GLY A 88 9.11 29.34 6.36
C GLY A 88 8.65 28.32 5.30
N LEU A 89 9.10 28.46 4.06
CA LEU A 89 8.81 27.51 2.99
C LEU A 89 9.51 26.17 3.21
N ALA A 90 10.78 26.17 3.65
CA ALA A 90 11.52 24.95 3.97
C ALA A 90 10.89 24.19 5.15
N GLU A 91 10.46 24.92 6.18
CA GLU A 91 9.81 24.37 7.37
C GLU A 91 8.52 23.59 7.04
N HIS A 92 7.71 24.13 6.13
CA HIS A 92 6.43 23.55 5.73
C HIS A 92 6.49 22.75 4.42
N ALA A 93 7.69 22.55 3.85
CA ALA A 93 7.84 21.82 2.61
C ALA A 93 7.36 20.36 2.80
N PRO A 94 6.61 19.77 1.84
CA PRO A 94 6.11 18.40 1.94
C PRO A 94 7.18 17.32 1.70
N LEU A 95 8.45 17.72 1.67
CA LEU A 95 9.64 16.89 1.46
C LEU A 95 10.48 16.91 2.74
N SER A 96 11.28 15.88 3.01
CA SER A 96 12.21 15.91 4.13
C SER A 96 13.34 16.90 3.85
N ILE A 97 13.60 17.80 4.80
CA ILE A 97 14.73 18.74 4.73
C ILE A 97 15.49 18.67 6.05
N VAL A 98 16.79 18.41 5.96
CA VAL A 98 17.73 18.41 7.09
C VAL A 98 18.93 19.28 6.72
N SER A 99 19.30 20.24 7.57
CA SER A 99 20.54 20.99 7.39
C SER A 99 21.64 20.47 8.31
N LEU A 100 22.84 20.35 7.78
CA LEU A 100 24.03 19.89 8.47
C LEU A 100 25.11 20.97 8.41
N SER A 101 25.83 21.15 9.51
CA SER A 101 27.15 21.80 9.50
C SER A 101 28.24 20.74 9.55
N GLY A 102 29.44 21.07 9.07
CA GLY A 102 30.54 20.11 9.03
C GLY A 102 31.80 20.70 8.40
N PRO A 103 32.70 19.85 7.86
CA PRO A 103 32.55 18.42 7.61
C PRO A 103 32.81 17.50 8.81
N GLU A 104 33.40 18.02 9.90
CA GLU A 104 33.63 17.24 11.11
C GLU A 104 33.62 18.14 12.36
N PRO A 105 32.76 17.87 13.36
CA PRO A 105 31.66 16.88 13.35
C PRO A 105 30.52 17.24 12.38
N LEU A 106 29.72 16.25 11.98
CA LEU A 106 28.52 16.47 11.15
C LEU A 106 27.31 16.76 12.05
N ILE A 107 27.12 18.02 12.41
CA ILE A 107 26.07 18.44 13.35
C ILE A 107 24.79 18.80 12.61
N VAL A 108 23.67 18.23 13.05
CA VAL A 108 22.32 18.58 12.62
C VAL A 108 22.00 19.99 13.11
N ARG A 109 21.69 20.91 12.20
CA ARG A 109 21.39 22.32 12.54
C ARG A 109 19.91 22.59 12.56
N SER A 110 19.18 22.04 11.59
CA SER A 110 17.72 22.11 11.57
C SER A 110 17.11 20.93 10.84
N VAL A 111 15.87 20.63 11.19
CA VAL A 111 15.01 19.64 10.55
C VAL A 111 13.65 20.28 10.34
N ASN A 112 13.01 20.04 9.19
CA ASN A 112 11.69 20.61 8.94
C ASN A 112 10.57 19.79 9.61
N ALA A 113 9.34 20.34 9.63
CA ALA A 113 8.17 19.73 10.25
C ALA A 113 7.91 18.27 9.83
N VAL A 114 8.21 17.91 8.57
CA VAL A 114 8.02 16.54 8.06
C VAL A 114 8.91 15.53 8.77
N VAL A 115 10.18 15.90 8.98
CA VAL A 115 11.16 15.08 9.70
C VAL A 115 10.90 15.14 11.20
N ALA A 116 10.68 16.34 11.75
CA ALA A 116 10.43 16.54 13.19
C ALA A 116 9.21 15.76 13.71
N ALA A 117 8.18 15.54 12.88
CA ALA A 117 7.00 14.77 13.25
C ALA A 117 7.22 13.25 13.35
N ARG A 118 8.43 12.75 13.03
CA ARG A 118 8.73 11.31 13.03
C ARG A 118 9.27 10.86 14.38
N PRO A 119 8.91 9.64 14.82
CA PRO A 119 9.60 9.02 15.94
C PRO A 119 11.08 8.83 15.58
N ASP A 120 11.97 9.07 16.55
CA ASP A 120 13.42 8.94 16.42
C ASP A 120 14.07 9.89 15.39
N ALA A 121 13.41 11.01 15.06
CA ALA A 121 13.98 12.04 14.21
C ALA A 121 15.21 12.70 14.88
N PRO A 122 16.28 12.98 14.12
CA PRO A 122 17.42 13.71 14.65
C PRO A 122 17.00 15.10 15.13
N GLN A 123 17.59 15.54 16.24
CA GLN A 123 17.36 16.85 16.84
C GLN A 123 18.48 17.83 16.44
N PRO A 124 18.17 19.14 16.36
CA PRO A 124 19.21 20.16 16.27
C PRO A 124 20.26 20.00 17.39
N GLY A 125 21.52 19.92 17.00
CA GLY A 125 22.66 19.68 17.89
C GLY A 125 23.20 18.25 17.89
N ASP A 126 22.45 17.29 17.35
CA ASP A 126 22.91 15.91 17.24
C ASP A 126 24.08 15.77 16.25
N ASP A 127 25.05 14.92 16.58
CA ASP A 127 26.10 14.49 15.65
C ASP A 127 25.62 13.28 14.86
N LEU A 128 25.57 13.41 13.54
CA LEU A 128 25.13 12.37 12.62
C LEU A 128 25.96 11.09 12.75
N LEU A 129 27.26 11.21 13.01
CA LEU A 129 28.14 10.05 13.16
C LEU A 129 27.98 9.38 14.53
N GLU A 130 27.44 10.06 15.53
CA GLU A 130 27.08 9.44 16.81
C GLU A 130 25.71 8.75 16.73
N LEU A 131 24.76 9.35 16.01
CA LEU A 131 23.45 8.75 15.74
C LEU A 131 23.53 7.53 14.82
N ALA A 132 24.40 7.57 13.81
CA ALA A 132 24.57 6.50 12.84
C ALA A 132 26.08 6.22 12.58
N PRO A 133 26.77 5.50 13.49
CA PRO A 133 28.21 5.26 13.36
C PRO A 133 28.62 4.55 12.07
N TRP A 134 27.75 3.68 11.55
CA TRP A 134 27.95 2.96 10.28
C TRP A 134 28.03 3.90 9.06
N PHE A 135 27.51 5.13 9.18
CA PHE A 135 27.49 6.08 8.07
C PHE A 135 28.89 6.59 7.71
N ALA A 136 29.86 6.52 8.62
CA ALA A 136 31.25 6.88 8.35
C ALA A 136 31.86 6.10 7.17
N ASP A 137 31.39 4.88 6.93
CA ASP A 137 31.84 4.00 5.84
C ASP A 137 30.95 4.08 4.59
N ASP A 138 29.85 4.85 4.63
CA ASP A 138 28.90 4.99 3.52
C ASP A 138 29.40 6.00 2.46
N PRO A 139 29.16 5.77 1.15
CA PRO A 139 29.50 6.73 0.09
C PRO A 139 28.91 8.13 0.30
N GLY A 140 27.79 8.21 1.02
CA GLY A 140 27.14 9.45 1.41
C GLY A 140 28.01 10.33 2.28
N TYR A 141 28.73 9.77 3.25
CA TYR A 141 29.63 10.54 4.12
C TYR A 141 30.76 11.19 3.31
N ALA A 142 31.37 10.44 2.39
CA ALA A 142 32.37 11.00 1.47
C ALA A 142 31.80 12.12 0.60
N THR A 143 30.53 12.00 0.17
CA THR A 143 29.83 13.03 -0.60
C THR A 143 29.62 14.30 0.21
N LEU A 144 29.15 14.18 1.46
CA LEU A 144 28.97 15.32 2.36
C LEU A 144 30.30 16.04 2.63
N ARG A 145 31.38 15.29 2.91
CA ARG A 145 32.71 15.89 3.10
C ARG A 145 33.12 16.74 1.91
N ARG A 146 32.97 16.21 0.70
CA ARG A 146 33.32 16.94 -0.53
C ARG A 146 32.49 18.21 -0.74
N LEU A 147 31.23 18.25 -0.33
CA LEU A 147 30.43 19.48 -0.37
C LEU A 147 30.96 20.57 0.56
N PHE A 148 31.57 20.20 1.69
CA PHE A 148 32.22 21.17 2.58
C PHE A 148 33.65 21.53 2.15
N THR A 149 34.38 20.64 1.49
CA THR A 149 35.81 20.84 1.18
C THR A 149 36.08 21.34 -0.23
N ASP A 150 35.31 20.85 -1.21
CA ASP A 150 35.50 21.10 -2.63
C ASP A 150 34.57 22.25 -3.08
N ASP A 151 34.73 22.69 -4.33
CA ASP A 151 33.86 23.70 -4.96
C ASP A 151 32.60 23.07 -5.57
N LEU A 152 31.96 22.16 -4.82
CA LEU A 152 30.77 21.43 -5.24
C LEU A 152 29.52 22.10 -4.67
N MET A 153 28.59 22.49 -5.52
CA MET A 153 27.35 23.15 -5.07
C MET A 153 26.25 22.15 -4.68
N ALA A 154 26.15 21.02 -5.38
CA ALA A 154 25.14 20.01 -5.12
C ALA A 154 25.57 18.62 -5.57
N ALA A 155 25.08 17.59 -4.89
CA ALA A 155 25.26 16.19 -5.30
C ALA A 155 24.15 15.29 -4.75
N PRO A 156 23.77 14.21 -5.45
CA PRO A 156 22.98 13.15 -4.84
C PRO A 156 23.77 12.53 -3.68
N CYS A 157 23.13 12.34 -2.54
CA CYS A 157 23.74 11.83 -1.33
C CYS A 157 22.88 10.73 -0.74
N THR A 158 23.48 9.57 -0.49
CA THR A 158 22.91 8.55 0.39
C THR A 158 23.09 8.97 1.84
N HIS A 159 22.14 8.66 2.70
CA HIS A 159 22.21 9.00 4.12
C HIS A 159 21.28 8.09 4.95
N PRO A 160 21.37 8.13 6.29
CA PRO A 160 20.40 7.47 7.16
C PRO A 160 18.99 8.00 6.92
N ASP A 161 17.99 7.12 6.88
CA ASP A 161 16.59 7.50 6.70
C ASP A 161 16.05 8.20 7.96
N TRP A 162 15.99 9.53 7.90
CA TRP A 162 15.42 10.40 8.95
C TRP A 162 13.96 10.08 9.28
N THR A 163 13.25 9.40 8.37
CA THR A 163 11.82 9.07 8.51
C THR A 163 11.57 7.61 8.85
N GLY A 164 12.61 6.77 8.77
CA GLY A 164 12.58 5.33 8.92
C GLY A 164 13.44 4.81 10.09
N GLY A 165 13.78 5.67 11.05
CA GLY A 165 14.58 5.31 12.23
C GLY A 165 16.08 5.13 11.91
N LEU A 166 16.64 6.03 11.09
CA LEU A 166 18.06 6.07 10.72
C LEU A 166 18.58 4.78 10.06
N ARG A 167 17.70 4.07 9.32
CA ARG A 167 18.10 2.91 8.53
C ARG A 167 18.89 3.33 7.27
N PRO A 168 19.79 2.49 6.74
CA PRO A 168 20.48 2.79 5.49
C PRO A 168 19.53 2.91 4.29
N GLY A 169 19.93 3.70 3.29
CA GLY A 169 19.34 3.67 1.94
C GLY A 169 18.43 4.83 1.58
N ALA A 170 18.29 5.86 2.43
CA ALA A 170 17.64 7.10 2.00
C ALA A 170 18.54 7.88 1.05
N GLN A 171 17.91 8.64 0.16
CA GLN A 171 18.59 9.47 -0.83
C GLN A 171 18.01 10.88 -0.82
N SER A 172 18.90 11.86 -0.84
CA SER A 172 18.58 13.27 -0.96
C SER A 172 19.45 13.94 -2.00
N LEU A 173 18.98 15.07 -2.50
CA LEU A 173 19.86 16.06 -3.10
C LEU A 173 20.52 16.84 -1.96
N ALA A 174 21.83 16.69 -1.81
CA ALA A 174 22.63 17.51 -0.91
C ALA A 174 23.01 18.81 -1.63
N TYR A 175 22.76 19.95 -1.01
CA TYR A 175 22.96 21.28 -1.59
C TYR A 175 23.69 22.19 -0.59
N CYS A 176 24.79 22.81 -1.03
CA CYS A 176 25.51 23.81 -0.25
C CYS A 176 24.68 25.09 -0.15
N LEU A 177 24.27 25.44 1.07
CA LEU A 177 23.58 26.70 1.28
C LEU A 177 24.56 27.88 1.08
N PRO A 178 24.08 29.02 0.54
CA PRO A 178 24.89 30.23 0.47
C PRO A 178 25.49 30.56 1.84
N HIS A 179 26.80 30.80 1.88
CA HIS A 179 27.48 31.13 3.13
C HIS A 179 27.26 32.60 3.49
N GLU A 180 26.69 32.84 4.66
CA GLU A 180 26.58 34.16 5.28
C GLU A 180 27.78 34.38 6.19
N LEU A 181 28.34 35.59 6.17
CA LEU A 181 29.52 35.92 6.98
C LEU A 181 29.18 35.78 8.48
N GLY A 182 30.04 35.11 9.24
CA GLY A 182 29.83 34.86 10.67
C GLY A 182 28.91 33.68 10.99
N HIS A 183 28.46 32.95 9.96
CA HIS A 183 27.61 31.77 10.08
C HIS A 183 28.35 30.54 9.58
N GLN A 184 28.28 29.45 10.34
CA GLN A 184 28.88 28.18 9.92
C GLN A 184 28.38 27.73 8.54
N PRO A 185 29.24 27.09 7.73
CA PRO A 185 28.84 26.54 6.45
C PRO A 185 27.78 25.46 6.64
N LEU A 186 26.70 25.52 5.85
CA LEU A 186 25.61 24.56 5.89
C LEU A 186 25.48 23.79 4.57
N VAL A 187 25.04 22.53 4.68
CA VAL A 187 24.59 21.68 3.57
C VAL A 187 23.18 21.21 3.90
N ALA A 188 22.23 21.45 3.00
CA ALA A 188 20.86 20.97 3.11
C ALA A 188 20.70 19.66 2.36
N LEU A 189 20.12 18.65 3.02
CA LEU A 189 19.69 17.39 2.42
C LEU A 189 18.19 17.47 2.15
N ILE A 190 17.84 17.52 0.87
CA ILE A 190 16.46 17.64 0.39
C ILE A 190 16.03 16.27 -0.16
N GLY A 191 15.06 15.64 0.51
CA GLY A 191 14.60 14.30 0.22
C GLY A 191 14.12 14.11 -1.22
N ILE A 192 14.67 13.10 -1.89
CA ILE A 192 14.18 12.61 -3.19
C ILE A 192 13.36 11.36 -2.87
N ASP A 193 12.13 11.55 -2.42
CA ASP A 193 11.37 10.52 -1.68
C ASP A 193 10.76 9.42 -2.57
N THR A 194 11.63 8.61 -3.19
CA THR A 194 11.23 7.46 -3.99
C THR A 194 10.65 6.31 -3.15
N SER A 195 10.94 6.26 -1.85
CA SER A 195 10.52 5.17 -0.95
C SER A 195 9.10 5.39 -0.43
N ARG A 196 8.75 6.61 0.02
CA ARG A 196 7.37 6.95 0.37
C ARG A 196 6.47 6.90 -0.85
N GLU A 197 6.92 7.43 -1.98
CA GLU A 197 6.11 7.39 -3.22
C GLU A 197 5.81 5.94 -3.61
N ARG A 198 6.80 5.04 -3.56
CA ARG A 198 6.60 3.61 -3.81
C ARG A 198 5.63 2.96 -2.82
N ARG A 199 5.77 3.24 -1.52
CA ARG A 199 4.87 2.69 -0.49
C ARG A 199 3.44 3.19 -0.66
N THR A 200 3.25 4.49 -0.88
CA THR A 200 1.93 5.09 -1.10
C THR A 200 1.28 4.53 -2.38
N ARG A 201 2.05 4.40 -3.47
CA ARG A 201 1.57 3.79 -4.72
C ARG A 201 1.14 2.33 -4.51
N LYS A 202 1.90 1.56 -3.72
CA LYS A 202 1.55 0.17 -3.41
C LYS A 202 0.27 0.08 -2.57
N LEU A 203 0.15 0.91 -1.52
CA LEU A 203 -1.06 0.96 -0.70
C LEU A 203 -2.31 1.37 -1.51
N LEU A 204 -2.16 2.33 -2.43
CA LEU A 204 -3.25 2.74 -3.33
C LEU A 204 -3.66 1.59 -4.23
N GLN A 205 -2.71 0.90 -4.86
CA GLN A 205 -2.99 -0.24 -5.72
C GLN A 205 -3.70 -1.37 -4.97
N ASP A 206 -3.28 -1.66 -3.74
CA ASP A 206 -3.91 -2.71 -2.92
C ASP A 206 -5.34 -2.30 -2.51
N ALA A 207 -5.57 -1.02 -2.19
CA ALA A 207 -6.90 -0.50 -1.88
C ALA A 207 -7.85 -0.50 -3.10
N GLU A 208 -7.35 -0.18 -4.29
CA GLU A 208 -8.11 -0.23 -5.54
C GLU A 208 -8.52 -1.67 -5.91
N ALA A 209 -7.63 -2.64 -5.70
CA ALA A 209 -7.93 -4.05 -5.88
C ALA A 209 -9.03 -4.50 -4.92
N GLU A 210 -8.95 -4.11 -3.64
CA GLU A 210 -9.95 -4.42 -2.63
C GLU A 210 -11.32 -3.80 -2.96
N LEU A 211 -11.34 -2.53 -3.36
CA LEU A 211 -12.57 -1.84 -3.75
C LEU A 211 -13.24 -2.51 -4.96
N THR A 212 -12.45 -2.95 -5.94
CA THR A 212 -12.94 -3.67 -7.11
C THR A 212 -13.59 -4.99 -6.70
N ARG A 213 -12.95 -5.75 -5.80
CA ARG A 213 -13.49 -7.00 -5.24
C ARG A 213 -14.82 -6.78 -4.52
N VAL A 214 -14.87 -5.84 -3.59
CA VAL A 214 -16.08 -5.55 -2.80
C VAL A 214 -17.24 -5.08 -3.68
N ARG A 215 -16.97 -4.27 -4.70
CA ARG A 215 -17.99 -3.84 -5.67
C ARG A 215 -18.56 -5.01 -6.47
N ALA A 216 -17.71 -5.92 -6.93
CA ALA A 216 -18.16 -7.11 -7.65
C ALA A 216 -19.03 -8.01 -6.75
N GLU A 217 -18.66 -8.18 -5.48
CA GLU A 217 -19.46 -8.90 -4.49
C GLU A 217 -20.85 -8.25 -4.28
N LEU A 218 -20.90 -6.93 -4.07
CA LEU A 218 -22.15 -6.20 -3.88
C LEU A 218 -23.08 -6.27 -5.09
N GLU A 219 -22.54 -6.17 -6.30
CA GLU A 219 -23.35 -6.29 -7.52
C GLU A 219 -23.95 -7.69 -7.68
N ARG A 220 -23.21 -8.75 -7.33
CA ARG A 220 -23.76 -10.12 -7.29
C ARG A 220 -24.90 -10.24 -6.29
N ASP A 221 -24.70 -9.78 -5.05
CA ASP A 221 -25.75 -9.82 -4.02
C ASP A 221 -27.01 -9.04 -4.42
N ARG A 222 -26.85 -7.89 -5.10
CA ARG A 222 -27.97 -7.14 -5.71
C ARG A 222 -28.67 -7.93 -6.80
N GLY A 223 -27.93 -8.67 -7.63
CA GLY A 223 -28.48 -9.59 -8.63
C GLY A 223 -29.39 -10.65 -7.99
N PHE A 224 -28.92 -11.31 -6.93
CA PHE A 224 -29.71 -12.28 -6.16
C PHE A 224 -30.96 -11.65 -5.54
N ALA A 225 -30.84 -10.45 -4.96
CA ALA A 225 -31.97 -9.77 -4.33
C ALA A 225 -33.04 -9.36 -5.35
N ALA A 226 -32.61 -8.86 -6.51
CA ALA A 226 -33.50 -8.51 -7.60
C ALA A 226 -34.19 -9.76 -8.20
N ALA A 227 -33.48 -10.88 -8.31
CA ALA A 227 -34.05 -12.14 -8.76
C ALA A 227 -35.13 -12.65 -7.81
N ALA A 228 -34.85 -12.67 -6.49
CA ALA A 228 -35.82 -13.06 -5.47
C ALA A 228 -37.08 -12.18 -5.48
N GLY A 229 -36.91 -10.86 -5.59
CA GLY A 229 -38.03 -9.92 -5.70
C GLY A 229 -38.87 -10.13 -6.94
N ALA A 230 -38.24 -10.41 -8.09
CA ALA A 230 -38.95 -10.67 -9.34
C ALA A 230 -39.71 -12.00 -9.34
N VAL A 231 -39.12 -13.06 -8.77
CA VAL A 231 -39.80 -14.35 -8.57
C VAL A 231 -41.01 -14.17 -7.66
N ALA A 232 -40.86 -13.49 -6.52
CA ALA A 232 -41.97 -13.18 -5.63
C ALA A 232 -43.09 -12.42 -6.36
N GLU A 233 -42.74 -11.44 -7.20
CA GLU A 233 -43.73 -10.67 -7.96
C GLU A 233 -44.52 -11.49 -8.98
N ILE A 234 -43.84 -12.40 -9.70
CA ILE A 234 -44.50 -13.32 -10.63
C ILE A 234 -45.58 -14.12 -9.92
N PHE A 235 -45.26 -14.73 -8.77
CA PHE A 235 -46.22 -15.54 -8.02
C PHE A 235 -47.31 -14.74 -7.30
N ARG A 236 -47.09 -13.44 -7.06
CA ARG A 236 -48.15 -12.53 -6.55
C ARG A 236 -49.19 -12.18 -7.61
N THR A 237 -48.77 -12.05 -8.87
CA THR A 237 -49.59 -11.47 -9.94
C THR A 237 -50.18 -12.50 -10.89
N GLN A 238 -49.61 -13.70 -10.96
CA GLN A 238 -49.99 -14.74 -11.90
C GLN A 238 -50.27 -16.08 -11.21
N ALA A 239 -51.04 -16.94 -11.88
CA ALA A 239 -51.32 -18.31 -11.43
C ALA A 239 -51.30 -19.28 -12.61
N GLY A 240 -51.09 -20.57 -12.30
CA GLY A 240 -51.04 -21.66 -13.27
C GLY A 240 -49.62 -22.14 -13.60
N ALA A 241 -49.55 -23.23 -14.36
CA ALA A 241 -48.31 -23.95 -14.64
C ALA A 241 -47.24 -23.13 -15.39
N SER A 242 -47.62 -22.13 -16.20
CA SER A 242 -46.67 -21.28 -16.93
C SER A 242 -45.85 -20.37 -16.01
N THR A 243 -46.40 -20.01 -14.84
CA THR A 243 -45.74 -19.14 -13.84
C THR A 243 -44.43 -19.73 -13.32
N LEU A 244 -44.33 -21.07 -13.23
CA LEU A 244 -43.10 -21.76 -12.84
C LEU A 244 -42.00 -21.60 -13.90
N ALA A 245 -42.35 -21.71 -15.19
CA ALA A 245 -41.42 -21.51 -16.29
C ALA A 245 -40.95 -20.05 -16.39
N ASP A 246 -41.85 -19.10 -16.13
CA ASP A 246 -41.53 -17.67 -16.08
C ASP A 246 -40.55 -17.35 -14.93
N ALA A 247 -40.77 -17.93 -13.75
CA ALA A 247 -39.86 -17.79 -12.61
C ALA A 247 -38.45 -18.34 -12.94
N THR A 248 -38.35 -19.52 -13.55
CA THR A 248 -37.08 -20.08 -14.01
C THR A 248 -36.40 -19.19 -15.04
N THR A 249 -37.14 -18.63 -15.99
CA THR A 249 -36.61 -17.70 -17.00
C THR A 249 -36.10 -16.40 -16.38
N VAL A 250 -36.76 -15.89 -15.35
CA VAL A 250 -36.29 -14.73 -14.59
C VAL A 250 -35.00 -15.02 -13.85
N LEU A 251 -34.87 -16.20 -13.23
CA LEU A 251 -33.62 -16.61 -12.58
C LEU A 251 -32.46 -16.65 -13.59
N VAL A 252 -32.67 -17.25 -14.77
CA VAL A 252 -31.68 -17.25 -15.86
C VAL A 252 -31.23 -15.84 -16.23
N ARG A 253 -32.17 -14.93 -16.44
CA ARG A 253 -31.85 -13.56 -16.87
C ARG A 253 -31.18 -12.72 -15.79
N ARG A 254 -31.59 -12.86 -14.53
CA ARG A 254 -31.18 -11.99 -13.42
C ARG A 254 -29.90 -12.46 -12.73
N LEU A 255 -29.66 -13.78 -12.72
CA LEU A 255 -28.47 -14.38 -12.11
C LEU A 255 -27.37 -14.65 -13.13
N GLY A 256 -27.59 -14.36 -14.42
CA GLY A 256 -26.59 -14.63 -15.46
C GLY A 256 -26.42 -16.12 -15.77
N ALA A 257 -27.32 -17.00 -15.32
CA ALA A 257 -27.23 -18.42 -15.61
C ALA A 257 -27.28 -18.68 -17.13
N VAL A 258 -26.52 -19.70 -17.55
CA VAL A 258 -26.49 -20.19 -18.93
C VAL A 258 -27.80 -20.89 -19.26
N ASP A 259 -28.39 -21.63 -18.31
CA ASP A 259 -29.75 -22.19 -18.40
C ASP A 259 -30.27 -22.50 -17.00
N ALA A 260 -31.58 -22.72 -16.87
CA ALA A 260 -32.16 -23.28 -15.66
C ALA A 260 -33.39 -24.11 -15.96
N GLY A 261 -33.66 -25.10 -15.13
CA GLY A 261 -34.81 -25.98 -15.24
C GLY A 261 -35.38 -26.36 -13.87
N LEU A 262 -36.68 -26.61 -13.84
CA LEU A 262 -37.37 -27.08 -12.66
C LEU A 262 -37.46 -28.61 -12.70
N ALA A 263 -36.99 -29.27 -11.64
CA ALA A 263 -37.04 -30.72 -11.52
C ALA A 263 -37.81 -31.12 -10.25
N PRO A 264 -39.14 -31.30 -10.32
CA PRO A 264 -39.93 -31.78 -9.20
C PRO A 264 -39.58 -33.23 -8.83
N MET A 265 -39.76 -33.57 -7.56
CA MET A 265 -39.53 -34.92 -7.06
C MET A 265 -40.77 -35.81 -7.29
N MET A 266 -40.56 -36.97 -7.93
CA MET A 266 -41.57 -38.02 -8.10
C MET A 266 -40.95 -39.39 -7.87
N GLY A 267 -41.50 -40.15 -6.90
CA GLY A 267 -41.07 -41.54 -6.65
C GLY A 267 -39.58 -41.70 -6.31
N GLY A 268 -38.97 -40.74 -5.64
CA GLY A 268 -37.53 -40.76 -5.30
C GLY A 268 -36.60 -40.37 -6.45
N ALA A 269 -37.14 -39.89 -7.56
CA ALA A 269 -36.39 -39.31 -8.67
C ALA A 269 -36.74 -37.83 -8.85
N LEU A 270 -35.78 -37.05 -9.36
CA LEU A 270 -36.05 -35.72 -9.90
C LEU A 270 -36.45 -35.87 -11.37
N VAL A 271 -37.58 -35.28 -11.74
CA VAL A 271 -38.10 -35.30 -13.11
C VAL A 271 -37.91 -33.91 -13.71
N LEU A 272 -36.83 -33.74 -14.47
CA LEU A 272 -36.57 -32.49 -15.16
C LEU A 272 -37.41 -32.42 -16.44
N GLY A 273 -38.18 -31.35 -16.59
CA GLY A 273 -38.90 -31.03 -17.83
C GLY A 273 -37.98 -30.35 -18.85
N ARG A 274 -38.57 -29.56 -19.74
CA ARG A 274 -37.77 -28.68 -20.61
C ARG A 274 -37.22 -27.51 -19.77
N SER A 275 -35.91 -27.31 -19.81
CA SER A 275 -35.23 -26.14 -19.26
C SER A 275 -35.52 -24.87 -20.07
N SER A 276 -35.27 -23.69 -19.48
CA SER A 276 -35.62 -22.38 -20.05
C SER A 276 -35.01 -22.16 -21.45
N ARG A 277 -33.75 -22.58 -21.65
CA ARG A 277 -33.04 -22.52 -22.94
C ARG A 277 -32.81 -23.89 -23.58
N GLY A 278 -33.16 -24.98 -22.90
CA GLY A 278 -33.14 -26.34 -23.47
C GLY A 278 -31.77 -27.00 -23.49
N LEU A 279 -30.80 -26.50 -22.70
CA LEU A 279 -29.46 -27.09 -22.57
C LEU A 279 -29.42 -28.23 -21.55
N LEU A 280 -30.30 -28.20 -20.55
CA LEU A 280 -30.54 -29.38 -19.71
C LEU A 280 -31.60 -30.27 -20.36
N GLY A 281 -31.37 -31.58 -20.34
CA GLY A 281 -32.25 -32.56 -20.96
C GLY A 281 -33.52 -32.80 -20.15
N PRO A 282 -34.64 -33.20 -20.79
CA PRO A 282 -35.71 -33.82 -20.04
C PRO A 282 -35.23 -35.18 -19.54
N ASP A 283 -34.90 -35.26 -18.25
CA ASP A 283 -34.29 -36.44 -17.64
C ASP A 283 -35.02 -36.84 -16.36
N LEU A 284 -35.05 -38.15 -16.11
CA LEU A 284 -35.46 -38.72 -14.83
C LEU A 284 -34.21 -39.22 -14.11
N VAL A 285 -33.84 -38.55 -13.02
CA VAL A 285 -32.62 -38.86 -12.27
C VAL A 285 -32.99 -39.38 -10.90
N THR A 286 -32.71 -40.67 -10.64
CA THR A 286 -32.89 -41.28 -9.33
C THR A 286 -31.95 -40.65 -8.31
N VAL A 287 -32.51 -40.06 -7.24
CA VAL A 287 -31.74 -39.31 -6.23
C VAL A 287 -30.76 -40.21 -5.49
N ALA A 288 -31.22 -41.39 -5.07
CA ALA A 288 -30.42 -42.36 -4.32
C ALA A 288 -29.20 -42.93 -5.09
N ARG A 289 -29.03 -42.59 -6.37
CA ARG A 289 -27.84 -42.93 -7.15
C ARG A 289 -26.65 -42.01 -6.85
N PHE A 290 -26.91 -40.84 -6.27
CA PHE A 290 -25.92 -39.79 -6.08
C PHE A 290 -25.99 -39.23 -4.66
N ASP A 291 -25.00 -39.56 -3.83
CA ASP A 291 -24.96 -39.14 -2.42
C ASP A 291 -24.98 -37.61 -2.28
N ASP A 292 -24.16 -36.89 -3.06
CA ASP A 292 -24.10 -35.42 -3.05
C ASP A 292 -25.46 -34.76 -3.36
N LEU A 293 -26.22 -35.34 -4.29
CA LEU A 293 -27.55 -34.84 -4.64
C LEU A 293 -28.57 -35.15 -3.53
N SER A 294 -28.48 -36.35 -2.96
CA SER A 294 -29.35 -36.78 -1.86
C SER A 294 -29.12 -35.93 -0.61
N ASP A 295 -27.86 -35.60 -0.31
CA ASP A 295 -27.48 -34.75 0.82
C ASP A 295 -27.94 -33.31 0.61
N ALA A 296 -27.69 -32.72 -0.56
CA ALA A 296 -28.16 -31.37 -0.88
C ALA A 296 -29.71 -31.27 -0.76
N LEU A 297 -30.44 -32.25 -1.30
CA LEU A 297 -31.91 -32.29 -1.21
C LEU A 297 -32.41 -32.53 0.23
N ARG A 298 -31.64 -33.21 1.08
CA ARG A 298 -31.99 -33.44 2.49
C ARG A 298 -31.74 -32.20 3.34
N GLU A 299 -30.66 -31.48 3.07
CA GLU A 299 -30.22 -30.32 3.85
C GLU A 299 -30.93 -29.04 3.44
N GLY A 300 -31.33 -28.95 2.16
CA GLY A 300 -32.05 -27.81 1.63
C GLY A 300 -31.18 -26.63 1.22
N ASP A 301 -29.87 -26.84 1.18
CA ASP A 301 -28.91 -25.81 0.84
C ASP A 301 -28.50 -25.84 -0.64
N PRO A 302 -28.46 -24.68 -1.32
CA PRO A 302 -27.94 -24.57 -2.68
C PRO A 302 -26.52 -25.12 -2.75
N THR A 303 -26.28 -26.07 -3.65
CA THR A 303 -24.99 -26.78 -3.70
C THR A 303 -24.53 -26.98 -5.15
N TRP A 304 -23.26 -26.66 -5.41
CA TRP A 304 -22.61 -26.96 -6.68
C TRP A 304 -22.40 -28.47 -6.81
N MET A 305 -23.00 -29.05 -7.84
CA MET A 305 -23.02 -30.49 -8.07
C MET A 305 -21.72 -30.96 -8.75
N PRO A 306 -21.24 -32.17 -8.43
CA PRO A 306 -20.18 -32.81 -9.21
C PRO A 306 -20.58 -33.01 -10.66
N GLN A 307 -19.58 -33.06 -11.55
CA GLN A 307 -19.78 -33.24 -12.99
C GLN A 307 -20.52 -34.55 -13.34
N SER A 308 -20.42 -35.59 -12.51
CA SER A 308 -21.18 -36.84 -12.67
C SER A 308 -22.69 -36.63 -12.52
N VAL A 309 -23.12 -35.78 -11.59
CA VAL A 309 -24.52 -35.41 -11.39
C VAL A 309 -24.98 -34.45 -12.48
N ALA A 310 -24.14 -33.48 -12.85
CA ALA A 310 -24.41 -32.54 -13.94
C ALA A 310 -24.69 -33.28 -15.26
N ALA A 311 -23.84 -34.24 -15.62
CA ALA A 311 -24.02 -35.07 -16.81
C ALA A 311 -25.30 -35.92 -16.78
N ALA A 312 -25.77 -36.33 -15.59
CA ALA A 312 -27.01 -37.09 -15.45
C ALA A 312 -28.28 -36.28 -15.80
N PHE A 313 -28.20 -34.95 -15.73
CA PHE A 313 -29.25 -34.03 -16.19
C PHE A 313 -28.99 -33.45 -17.60
N GLY A 314 -28.05 -34.06 -18.33
CA GLY A 314 -27.71 -33.65 -19.69
C GLY A 314 -26.91 -32.35 -19.78
N ALA A 315 -26.30 -31.87 -18.69
CA ALA A 315 -25.49 -30.65 -18.72
C ALA A 315 -24.30 -30.79 -19.70
N PRO A 316 -24.06 -29.80 -20.57
CA PRO A 316 -22.88 -29.78 -21.44
C PRO A 316 -21.58 -29.81 -20.64
N ALA A 317 -20.55 -30.46 -21.20
CA ALA A 317 -19.22 -30.47 -20.60
C ALA A 317 -18.64 -29.05 -20.50
N GLY A 318 -18.05 -28.73 -19.34
CA GLY A 318 -17.47 -27.41 -19.07
C GLY A 318 -18.43 -26.40 -18.45
N LEU A 319 -19.72 -26.74 -18.29
CA LEU A 319 -20.65 -25.96 -17.48
C LEU A 319 -20.75 -26.55 -16.07
N GLU A 320 -21.04 -25.68 -15.12
CA GLU A 320 -21.16 -26.02 -13.70
C GLU A 320 -22.64 -26.00 -13.30
N LEU A 321 -23.08 -27.08 -12.63
CA LEU A 321 -24.47 -27.24 -12.21
C LEU A 321 -24.64 -26.83 -10.74
N LEU A 322 -25.49 -25.86 -10.47
CA LEU A 322 -25.98 -25.52 -9.15
C LEU A 322 -27.37 -26.14 -8.94
N ALA A 323 -27.49 -27.04 -7.96
CA ALA A 323 -28.78 -27.53 -7.51
C ALA A 323 -29.30 -26.66 -6.36
N VAL A 324 -30.51 -26.13 -6.51
CA VAL A 324 -31.20 -25.34 -5.47
C VAL A 324 -32.42 -26.12 -5.00
N PRO A 325 -32.33 -26.80 -3.84
CA PRO A 325 -33.43 -27.62 -3.33
C PRO A 325 -34.70 -26.80 -3.05
N LEU A 326 -35.85 -27.39 -3.37
CA LEU A 326 -37.17 -26.81 -3.14
C LEU A 326 -37.77 -27.44 -1.89
N HIS A 327 -37.86 -26.67 -0.81
CA HIS A 327 -38.45 -27.12 0.44
C HIS A 327 -39.71 -26.33 0.78
N ALA A 328 -40.78 -27.05 1.14
CA ALA A 328 -41.94 -26.46 1.79
C ALA A 328 -42.42 -27.39 2.91
N ALA A 329 -42.81 -26.81 4.04
CA ALA A 329 -43.33 -27.56 5.20
C ALA A 329 -42.45 -28.75 5.65
N GLY A 330 -41.12 -28.62 5.53
CA GLY A 330 -40.16 -29.66 5.91
C GLY A 330 -40.05 -30.83 4.93
N GLN A 331 -40.65 -30.73 3.74
CA GLN A 331 -40.54 -31.72 2.67
C GLN A 331 -39.75 -31.19 1.49
N GLY A 332 -38.84 -32.03 0.96
CA GLY A 332 -38.14 -31.78 -0.29
C GLY A 332 -39.06 -32.08 -1.47
N LEU A 333 -39.42 -31.06 -2.24
CA LEU A 333 -40.36 -31.13 -3.36
C LEU A 333 -39.66 -31.25 -4.72
N GLY A 334 -38.34 -31.10 -4.75
CA GLY A 334 -37.53 -31.14 -5.96
C GLY A 334 -36.34 -30.19 -5.88
N ALA A 335 -35.84 -29.76 -7.03
CA ALA A 335 -34.83 -28.72 -7.13
C ALA A 335 -35.05 -27.82 -8.35
N VAL A 336 -34.57 -26.58 -8.26
CA VAL A 336 -34.23 -25.78 -9.45
C VAL A 336 -32.77 -26.06 -9.78
N LEU A 337 -32.53 -26.48 -11.02
CA LEU A 337 -31.22 -26.77 -11.57
C LEU A 337 -30.77 -25.59 -12.41
N MET A 338 -29.60 -25.03 -12.14
CA MET A 338 -29.07 -23.87 -12.86
C MET A 338 -27.66 -24.15 -13.39
N LEU A 339 -27.41 -23.80 -14.64
CA LEU A 339 -26.09 -23.93 -15.28
C LEU A 339 -25.37 -22.60 -15.31
N PHE A 340 -24.07 -22.62 -15.02
CA PHE A 340 -23.16 -21.49 -15.11
C PHE A 340 -21.92 -21.88 -15.92
N ASP A 341 -21.25 -20.89 -16.48
CA ASP A 341 -19.97 -21.05 -17.18
C ASP A 341 -18.80 -21.30 -16.22
N GLU A 342 -18.87 -20.76 -15.01
CA GLU A 342 -17.91 -21.01 -13.95
C GLU A 342 -18.58 -21.15 -12.57
N ARG A 343 -17.85 -21.74 -11.60
CA ARG A 343 -18.32 -21.81 -10.21
C ARG A 343 -18.20 -20.45 -9.57
N GLU A 344 -19.33 -19.79 -9.39
CA GLU A 344 -19.38 -18.58 -8.59
C GLU A 344 -19.25 -18.89 -7.09
N VAL A 345 -18.52 -18.03 -6.37
CA VAL A 345 -18.49 -18.05 -4.91
C VAL A 345 -19.83 -17.51 -4.40
N LEU A 346 -20.63 -18.40 -3.80
CA LEU A 346 -21.92 -18.04 -3.21
C LEU A 346 -21.71 -17.46 -1.81
N THR A 347 -22.02 -16.18 -1.64
CA THR A 347 -22.03 -15.51 -0.34
C THR A 347 -23.17 -16.06 0.53
N GLU A 348 -23.06 -15.88 1.85
CA GLU A 348 -24.16 -16.17 2.78
C GLU A 348 -25.47 -15.46 2.39
N ALA A 349 -25.36 -14.22 1.90
CA ALA A 349 -26.49 -13.44 1.42
C ALA A 349 -27.10 -14.05 0.14
N GLY A 350 -26.27 -14.41 -0.84
CA GLY A 350 -26.70 -15.09 -2.07
C GLY A 350 -27.40 -16.42 -1.77
N LEU A 351 -26.82 -17.26 -0.91
CA LEU A 351 -27.43 -18.53 -0.48
C LEU A 351 -28.80 -18.31 0.17
N ARG A 352 -28.93 -17.31 1.05
CA ARG A 352 -30.21 -16.96 1.69
C ARG A 352 -31.25 -16.53 0.66
N LEU A 353 -30.88 -15.71 -0.33
CA LEU A 353 -31.78 -15.21 -1.36
C LEU A 353 -32.21 -16.30 -2.35
N LEU A 354 -31.31 -17.23 -2.68
CA LEU A 354 -31.64 -18.42 -3.46
C LEU A 354 -32.65 -19.30 -2.71
N ARG A 355 -32.45 -19.53 -1.40
CA ARG A 355 -33.42 -20.26 -0.56
C ARG A 355 -34.78 -19.58 -0.50
N VAL A 356 -34.84 -18.26 -0.41
CA VAL A 356 -36.11 -17.50 -0.45
C VAL A 356 -36.83 -17.66 -1.79
N SER A 357 -36.08 -17.59 -2.89
CA SER A 357 -36.63 -17.80 -4.25
C SER A 357 -37.16 -19.22 -4.41
N ALA A 358 -36.37 -20.21 -3.97
CA ALA A 358 -36.71 -21.62 -3.97
C ALA A 358 -37.95 -21.92 -3.11
N GLY A 359 -38.05 -21.35 -1.91
CA GLY A 359 -39.22 -21.50 -1.05
C GLY A 359 -40.49 -20.94 -1.69
N THR A 360 -40.39 -19.83 -2.42
CA THR A 360 -41.53 -19.26 -3.16
C THR A 360 -41.99 -20.19 -4.28
N ILE A 361 -41.05 -20.75 -5.05
CA ILE A 361 -41.33 -21.74 -6.10
C ILE A 361 -41.91 -23.03 -5.51
N ALA A 362 -41.38 -23.48 -4.37
CA ALA A 362 -41.83 -24.67 -3.66
C ALA A 362 -43.29 -24.54 -3.18
N LEU A 363 -43.67 -23.39 -2.61
CA LEU A 363 -45.05 -23.12 -2.22
C LEU A 363 -46.00 -23.11 -3.42
N ALA A 364 -45.57 -22.56 -4.55
CA ALA A 364 -46.35 -22.58 -5.78
C ALA A 364 -46.54 -24.01 -6.31
N LEU A 365 -45.50 -24.85 -6.26
CA LEU A 365 -45.61 -26.27 -6.61
C LEU A 365 -46.62 -27.03 -5.75
N VAL A 366 -46.63 -26.80 -4.43
CA VAL A 366 -47.64 -27.39 -3.54
C VAL A 366 -49.04 -26.96 -3.96
N ARG A 367 -49.24 -25.67 -4.24
CA ARG A 367 -50.54 -25.12 -4.67
C ARG A 367 -51.03 -25.79 -5.94
N GLU A 368 -50.19 -25.90 -6.96
CA GLU A 368 -50.56 -26.51 -8.24
C GLU A 368 -50.86 -28.01 -8.09
N ARG A 369 -50.11 -28.73 -7.25
CA ARG A 369 -50.38 -30.16 -6.97
C ARG A 369 -51.74 -30.38 -6.32
N VAL A 370 -52.05 -29.59 -5.29
CA VAL A 370 -53.37 -29.65 -4.61
C VAL A 370 -54.50 -29.30 -5.57
N ALA A 371 -54.31 -28.27 -6.41
CA ALA A 371 -55.30 -27.90 -7.42
C ALA A 371 -55.54 -29.04 -8.44
N GLY A 372 -54.48 -29.75 -8.85
CA GLY A 372 -54.59 -30.91 -9.74
C GLY A 372 -55.33 -32.09 -9.10
N GLU A 373 -55.02 -32.44 -7.85
CA GLU A 373 -55.69 -33.51 -7.10
C GLU A 373 -57.19 -33.23 -6.90
N LEU A 374 -57.57 -31.96 -6.70
CA LEU A 374 -58.98 -31.55 -6.59
C LEU A 374 -59.74 -31.60 -7.93
N GLN A 375 -59.04 -31.46 -9.06
CA GLN A 375 -59.63 -31.54 -10.40
C GLN A 375 -59.79 -32.99 -10.90
N ASP A 376 -59.02 -33.94 -10.36
CA ASP A 376 -59.09 -35.37 -10.73
C ASP A 376 -58.87 -36.28 -9.50
N PRO A 377 -59.89 -36.48 -8.64
CA PRO A 377 -59.75 -37.12 -7.32
C PRO A 377 -59.55 -38.64 -7.33
N GLY A 378 -59.35 -39.25 -8.50
CA GLY A 378 -59.35 -40.71 -8.70
C GLY A 378 -58.00 -41.35 -9.05
N ARG A 379 -56.87 -40.67 -8.85
CA ARG A 379 -55.54 -41.18 -9.23
C ARG A 379 -54.68 -41.61 -8.05
#